data_AF-A0A7K0T6R7-F1
#
_entry.id   AF-A0A7K0T6R7-F1
#
_cell.length_a   1.000
_cell.length_b   1.000
_cell.length_c   1.000
_cell.angle_alpha   90.00
_cell.angle_beta   90.00
_cell.angle_gamma   90.00
#
_symmetry.space_group_name_H-M   'P 1'
#
loop_
_entity.id
_entity.type
_entity.pdbx_description
1 polymer ?
#
loop_
_entity_poly.entity_id
_entity_poly.type
_entity_poly.pdbx_seq_one_letter_code
_entity_poly.pdbx_strand_id
1 'polypeptide(L)'
;MRAIHFKHLRVAVILAALVGSLLNAPSAQALFLKIPGTQWGHIYAGTNPVTTTTPRPKSAVGVAKSTFNVTYNNFPDWAKKEVQAAVDIWSANFASSVPVSIDASWGRSSSWGVLGSARPVNFFSSFAGAPDQSLWYTSALANALAGKDLDKANPDIIIQVNSSGGWNTRGDGMPSQREYDLRSVFLHEIAHGIGFLSNDAYDTNFGVASLDQPTPYDAYAQTIDGKRLADLPTPSNELAQALTAPLFWSGANAIKANGGVKPKLYTPLRYEPGSSTSHLDEATFSKSGLDSVMTPNLDPGEIFAEPGPLLLAMIEDMRSKPPVGIATGLPLVPRNVQAFTADSSALITFDPPVNLRTAQVSEYIIKNLKTGVEKSALSSPVVVSGLKNGVSYTFTVVAKNTLGLSEAATTKATIPQAGWKSTVLDNGADGKSVASATFNGKPAIAYTDTKSGDLKLATFDGKVWKKVTVDGAGGTSGRTSHSINSPVSLCVNGSGTKQLLHIFYSDATDKDLRYATYNGKSFVFEVVDGDGPIVNNYEDLKRVRTSSDVSVTNACVATANGVQVFYRDESQGILLGAVKTGTNPWVYELVDGDRKTDGRSTGDVGFHLQAIFDGSKTYVVYDSVVTL
;
A
#
# COMPACT_ATOMS: atom_id res chain seq x y z
N MET A 1 29.90 32.93 39.98
CA MET A 1 29.10 31.72 40.32
C MET A 1 27.65 31.76 39.80
N ARG A 2 27.34 32.30 38.61
CA ARG A 2 25.96 32.32 38.07
C ARG A 2 25.78 31.86 36.61
N ALA A 3 26.84 31.40 35.94
CA ALA A 3 26.78 31.03 34.52
C ALA A 3 26.72 29.52 34.24
N ILE A 4 26.93 28.65 35.24
CA ILE A 4 27.06 27.20 35.04
C ILE A 4 25.71 26.47 35.15
N HIS A 5 24.69 27.06 35.80
CA HIS A 5 23.40 26.42 36.03
C HIS A 5 22.40 26.49 34.85
N PHE A 6 22.62 27.37 33.85
CA PHE A 6 21.68 27.51 32.73
C PHE A 6 21.97 26.59 31.53
N LYS A 7 23.19 26.03 31.42
CA LYS A 7 23.52 25.09 30.32
C LYS A 7 23.00 23.67 30.58
N HIS A 8 23.00 23.20 31.82
CA HIS A 8 22.51 21.86 32.16
C HIS A 8 20.98 21.73 32.04
N LEU A 9 20.23 22.81 32.31
CA LEU A 9 18.77 22.80 32.22
C LEU A 9 18.28 22.74 30.76
N ARG A 10 18.98 23.38 29.82
CA ARG A 10 18.65 23.31 28.38
C ARG A 10 18.97 21.94 27.76
N VAL A 11 20.05 21.29 28.19
CA VAL A 11 20.42 19.94 27.72
C VAL A 11 19.45 18.89 28.26
N ALA A 12 18.99 19.02 29.51
CA ALA A 12 18.00 18.11 30.10
C ALA A 12 16.60 18.23 29.44
N VAL A 13 16.18 19.44 29.08
CA VAL A 13 14.89 19.67 28.38
C VAL A 13 14.93 19.16 26.94
N ILE A 14 16.07 19.29 26.24
CA ILE A 14 16.24 18.75 24.89
C ILE A 14 16.32 17.21 24.90
N LEU A 15 16.99 16.60 25.90
CA LEU A 15 16.99 15.13 26.05
C LEU A 15 15.60 14.58 26.42
N ALA A 16 14.85 15.26 27.29
CA ALA A 16 13.49 14.83 27.65
C ALA A 16 12.51 14.95 26.47
N ALA A 17 12.66 15.97 25.62
CA ALA A 17 11.88 16.11 24.38
C ALA A 17 12.25 15.02 23.33
N LEU A 18 13.51 14.61 23.27
CA LEU A 18 13.99 13.53 22.37
C LEU A 18 13.57 12.13 22.86
N VAL A 19 13.49 11.91 24.17
CA VAL A 19 12.99 10.65 24.75
C VAL A 19 11.47 10.56 24.67
N GLY A 20 10.75 11.68 24.80
CA GLY A 20 9.31 11.75 24.61
C GLY A 20 8.85 11.49 23.16
N SER A 21 9.65 11.90 22.16
CA SER A 21 9.37 11.61 20.74
C SER A 21 9.72 10.18 20.32
N LEU A 22 10.59 9.48 21.07
CA LEU A 22 10.89 8.06 20.87
C LEU A 22 9.87 7.12 21.54
N LEU A 23 9.13 7.60 22.56
CA LEU A 23 8.08 6.83 23.25
C LEU A 23 6.69 7.00 22.65
N ASN A 24 6.49 8.02 21.82
CA ASN A 24 5.27 8.24 21.04
C ASN A 24 5.64 8.41 19.56
N ALA A 25 6.17 7.36 18.94
CA ALA A 25 5.98 7.26 17.50
C ALA A 25 4.45 7.28 17.27
N PRO A 26 3.88 8.24 16.51
CA PRO A 26 2.48 8.14 16.15
C PRO A 26 2.32 6.77 15.50
N SER A 27 1.44 5.93 16.04
CA SER A 27 1.07 4.69 15.37
C SER A 27 0.75 5.08 13.94
N ALA A 28 1.51 4.60 12.96
CA ALA A 28 1.18 4.80 11.56
C ALA A 28 -0.28 4.38 11.42
N GLN A 29 -1.17 5.35 11.19
CA GLN A 29 -2.58 5.03 10.99
C GLN A 29 -2.60 4.15 9.76
N ALA A 30 -3.00 2.89 9.94
CA ALA A 30 -3.18 1.98 8.83
C ALA A 30 -4.03 2.71 7.77
N LEU A 31 -3.51 2.77 6.55
CA LEU A 31 -4.27 3.33 5.43
C LEU A 31 -5.53 2.47 5.32
N PHE A 32 -6.70 3.11 5.46
CA PHE A 32 -7.96 2.46 5.17
C PHE A 32 -8.01 2.12 3.68
N LEU A 33 -8.79 1.10 3.35
CA LEU A 33 -9.02 0.71 1.95
C LEU A 33 -10.20 1.51 1.39
N LYS A 34 -10.14 1.82 0.10
CA LYS A 34 -11.17 2.55 -0.64
C LYS A 34 -11.38 1.91 -2.01
N ILE A 35 -12.63 1.69 -2.40
CA ILE A 35 -13.02 1.23 -3.74
C ILE A 35 -14.23 2.04 -4.23
N PRO A 36 -14.40 2.21 -5.55
CA PRO A 36 -15.60 2.83 -6.10
C PRO A 36 -16.83 1.95 -5.85
N GLY A 37 -17.95 2.58 -5.48
CA GLY A 37 -19.25 1.93 -5.46
C GLY A 37 -19.80 1.86 -6.88
N THR A 38 -20.06 0.65 -7.38
CA THR A 38 -20.57 0.44 -8.75
C THR A 38 -22.00 -0.09 -8.78
N GLN A 39 -22.48 -0.68 -7.68
CA GLN A 39 -23.81 -1.25 -7.59
C GLN A 39 -24.86 -0.15 -7.38
N TRP A 40 -25.96 -0.24 -8.11
CA TRP A 40 -27.09 0.67 -8.02
C TRP A 40 -28.27 -0.03 -7.36
N GLY A 41 -28.91 0.63 -6.40
CA GLY A 41 -30.27 0.31 -5.99
C GLY A 41 -31.27 0.97 -6.93
N HIS A 42 -32.43 0.36 -7.10
CA HIS A 42 -33.49 0.82 -8.01
C HIS A 42 -34.86 0.70 -7.36
N ILE A 43 -35.61 1.80 -7.36
CA ILE A 43 -37.05 1.76 -7.17
C ILE A 43 -37.79 1.74 -8.52
N TYR A 44 -38.64 0.74 -8.69
CA TYR A 44 -39.42 0.51 -9.91
C TYR A 44 -40.82 1.12 -9.82
N ALA A 45 -41.34 1.49 -10.98
CA ALA A 45 -42.71 1.93 -11.19
C ALA A 45 -43.63 0.72 -11.06
N GLY A 46 -44.37 0.67 -9.96
CA GLY A 46 -45.43 -0.30 -9.75
C GLY A 46 -46.60 -0.09 -10.73
N THR A 47 -47.50 -1.08 -10.80
CA THR A 47 -48.60 -1.08 -11.77
C THR A 47 -49.98 -1.21 -11.14
N ASN A 48 -50.08 -1.17 -9.80
CA ASN A 48 -51.33 -1.31 -9.07
C ASN A 48 -51.72 0.00 -8.38
N PRO A 49 -52.52 0.87 -9.02
CA PRO A 49 -52.87 2.16 -8.44
C PRO A 49 -53.56 2.06 -7.07
N VAL A 50 -53.17 2.93 -6.14
CA VAL A 50 -53.82 3.04 -4.84
C VAL A 50 -55.24 3.58 -5.03
N THR A 51 -56.25 2.78 -4.67
CA THR A 51 -57.66 3.09 -4.97
C THR A 51 -58.22 4.28 -4.18
N THR A 52 -57.58 4.66 -3.07
CA THR A 52 -57.98 5.79 -2.22
C THR A 52 -56.81 6.76 -2.04
N THR A 53 -56.94 7.96 -2.60
CA THR A 53 -55.94 9.01 -2.43
C THR A 53 -56.04 9.57 -1.01
N THR A 54 -54.96 9.45 -0.24
CA THR A 54 -54.88 10.03 1.10
C THR A 54 -53.87 11.18 1.11
N PRO A 55 -54.13 12.26 1.88
CA PRO A 55 -53.12 13.29 2.13
C PRO A 55 -51.86 12.66 2.69
N ARG A 56 -50.68 13.10 2.23
CA ARG A 56 -49.41 12.78 2.88
C ARG A 56 -49.54 13.03 4.39
N PRO A 57 -49.26 12.02 5.25
CA PRO A 57 -49.25 12.22 6.69
C PRO A 57 -48.31 13.37 7.06
N LYS A 58 -48.74 14.24 7.98
CA LYS A 58 -47.84 15.28 8.52
C LYS A 58 -46.76 14.60 9.37
N SER A 59 -45.62 14.28 8.76
CA SER A 59 -44.43 13.86 9.50
C SER A 59 -43.94 15.05 10.33
N ALA A 60 -43.90 14.91 11.65
CA ALA A 60 -43.17 15.85 12.48
C ALA A 60 -41.68 15.59 12.23
N VAL A 61 -41.04 16.41 11.38
CA VAL A 61 -39.58 16.35 11.21
C VAL A 61 -38.97 16.62 12.58
N GLY A 62 -38.40 15.58 13.19
CA GLY A 62 -37.77 15.66 14.51
C GLY A 62 -36.56 16.61 14.49
N VAL A 63 -35.91 16.77 15.64
CA VAL A 63 -34.66 17.55 15.70
C VAL A 63 -33.61 16.87 14.80
N ALA A 64 -33.00 17.64 13.90
CA ALA A 64 -31.95 17.14 13.01
C ALA A 64 -30.77 16.56 13.79
N LYS A 65 -30.34 15.35 13.42
CA LYS A 65 -29.23 14.57 13.98
C LYS A 65 -27.99 14.57 13.08
N SER A 66 -28.13 15.01 11.84
CA SER A 66 -27.04 15.16 10.88
C SER A 66 -27.34 16.28 9.87
N THR A 67 -26.31 16.71 9.15
CA THR A 67 -26.46 17.61 8.00
C THR A 67 -26.40 16.81 6.71
N PHE A 68 -27.28 17.12 5.77
CA PHE A 68 -27.26 16.58 4.40
C PHE A 68 -27.14 17.75 3.41
N ASN A 69 -26.15 17.67 2.51
CA ASN A 69 -25.89 18.68 1.49
C ASN A 69 -26.19 18.07 0.12
N VAL A 70 -27.11 18.66 -0.64
CA VAL A 70 -27.48 18.15 -1.97
C VAL A 70 -27.00 19.09 -3.07
N THR A 71 -26.28 18.52 -4.04
CA THR A 71 -26.00 19.14 -5.33
C THR A 71 -27.08 18.72 -6.31
N TYR A 72 -27.80 19.71 -6.87
CA TYR A 72 -28.91 19.47 -7.79
C TYR A 72 -28.49 19.72 -9.24
N ASN A 73 -28.55 18.68 -10.07
CA ASN A 73 -28.29 18.78 -11.51
C ASN A 73 -29.58 18.65 -12.32
N ASN A 74 -29.94 19.71 -13.05
CA ASN A 74 -31.10 19.77 -13.96
C ASN A 74 -32.48 19.59 -13.31
N PHE A 75 -32.61 19.76 -11.99
CA PHE A 75 -33.90 19.64 -11.30
C PHE A 75 -34.82 20.85 -11.55
N PRO A 76 -36.12 20.63 -11.82
CA PRO A 76 -37.11 21.69 -11.73
C PRO A 76 -37.36 22.09 -10.27
N ASP A 77 -37.79 23.33 -10.04
CA ASP A 77 -37.89 23.87 -8.67
C ASP A 77 -38.92 23.17 -7.78
N TRP A 78 -40.02 22.67 -8.36
CA TRP A 78 -40.99 21.87 -7.60
C TRP A 78 -40.35 20.57 -7.09
N ALA A 79 -39.50 19.94 -7.90
CA ALA A 79 -38.84 18.70 -7.54
C ALA A 79 -37.80 18.94 -6.43
N LYS A 80 -37.00 20.02 -6.52
CA LYS A 80 -36.04 20.37 -5.45
C LYS A 80 -36.70 20.47 -4.08
N LYS A 81 -37.93 21.01 -4.00
CA LYS A 81 -38.70 21.11 -2.75
C LYS A 81 -39.08 19.73 -2.20
N GLU A 82 -39.54 18.82 -3.05
CA GLU A 82 -39.85 17.44 -2.64
C GLU A 82 -38.60 16.69 -2.18
N VAL A 83 -37.47 16.88 -2.89
CA VAL A 83 -36.18 16.30 -2.48
C VAL A 83 -35.72 16.85 -1.14
N GLN A 84 -35.76 18.17 -0.94
CA GLN A 84 -35.36 18.77 0.32
C GLN A 84 -36.22 18.27 1.48
N ALA A 85 -37.52 18.06 1.27
CA ALA A 85 -38.38 17.47 2.29
C ALA A 85 -37.98 16.02 2.65
N ALA A 86 -37.56 15.21 1.68
CA ALA A 86 -37.01 13.87 1.97
C ALA A 86 -35.69 13.95 2.76
N VAL A 87 -34.83 14.91 2.39
CA VAL A 87 -33.55 15.17 3.06
C VAL A 87 -33.75 15.61 4.50
N ASP A 88 -34.70 16.51 4.77
CA ASP A 88 -35.01 16.98 6.12
C ASP A 88 -35.45 15.82 7.03
N ILE A 89 -36.21 14.86 6.49
CA ILE A 89 -36.62 13.65 7.22
C ILE A 89 -35.42 12.76 7.51
N TRP A 90 -34.56 12.52 6.53
CA TRP A 90 -33.33 11.75 6.76
C TRP A 90 -32.39 12.43 7.75
N SER A 91 -32.31 13.76 7.73
CA SER A 91 -31.52 14.54 8.68
C SER A 91 -31.94 14.29 10.14
N ALA A 92 -33.23 14.03 10.40
CA ALA A 92 -33.75 13.71 11.72
C ALA A 92 -33.62 12.22 12.10
N ASN A 93 -33.34 11.35 11.13
CA ASN A 93 -33.41 9.89 11.29
C ASN A 93 -32.06 9.17 11.14
N PHE A 94 -31.05 9.81 10.55
CA PHE A 94 -29.69 9.29 10.46
C PHE A 94 -28.74 10.15 11.31
N ALA A 95 -28.05 9.53 12.28
CA ALA A 95 -27.13 10.28 13.15
C ALA A 95 -25.71 10.31 12.56
N SER A 96 -25.16 11.49 12.35
CA SER A 96 -23.78 11.67 11.88
C SER A 96 -23.25 13.04 12.28
N SER A 97 -22.04 13.08 12.85
CA SER A 97 -21.31 14.33 13.08
C SER A 97 -20.62 14.85 11.81
N VAL A 98 -20.57 14.04 10.75
CA VAL A 98 -20.01 14.40 9.44
C VAL A 98 -21.17 14.67 8.49
N PRO A 99 -21.19 15.80 7.76
CA PRO A 99 -22.21 16.06 6.75
C PRO A 99 -22.24 14.97 5.68
N VAL A 100 -23.43 14.50 5.32
CA VAL A 100 -23.63 13.58 4.20
C VAL A 100 -23.86 14.39 2.93
N SER A 101 -23.11 14.10 1.89
CA SER A 101 -23.14 14.81 0.62
C SER A 101 -23.79 13.96 -0.48
N ILE A 102 -24.76 14.54 -1.19
CA ILE A 102 -25.53 13.86 -2.23
C ILE A 102 -25.35 14.61 -3.55
N ASP A 103 -25.00 13.89 -4.61
CA ASP A 103 -25.05 14.39 -5.98
C ASP A 103 -26.27 13.82 -6.70
N ALA A 104 -27.28 14.66 -6.89
CA ALA A 104 -28.57 14.27 -7.45
C ALA A 104 -28.72 14.78 -8.88
N SER A 105 -29.17 13.92 -9.80
CA SER A 105 -29.41 14.27 -11.21
C SER A 105 -30.83 13.96 -11.66
N TRP A 106 -31.40 14.88 -12.45
CA TRP A 106 -32.72 14.74 -13.08
C TRP A 106 -32.54 14.54 -14.58
N GLY A 107 -32.88 13.35 -15.09
CA GLY A 107 -32.65 13.00 -16.49
C GLY A 107 -33.40 11.76 -16.94
N ARG A 108 -33.35 11.42 -18.22
CA ARG A 108 -34.01 10.21 -18.74
C ARG A 108 -33.27 8.96 -18.27
N SER A 109 -33.99 8.00 -17.68
CA SER A 109 -33.45 6.68 -17.40
C SER A 109 -33.27 5.86 -18.67
N SER A 110 -32.23 5.03 -18.73
CA SER A 110 -31.99 4.05 -19.80
C SER A 110 -32.84 2.78 -19.63
N SER A 111 -33.40 2.55 -18.45
CA SER A 111 -34.25 1.39 -18.14
C SER A 111 -35.72 1.78 -18.05
N TRP A 112 -36.56 1.06 -18.79
CA TRP A 112 -38.01 1.26 -18.73
C TRP A 112 -38.53 0.75 -17.39
N GLY A 113 -39.26 1.59 -16.67
CA GLY A 113 -39.85 1.25 -15.37
C GLY A 113 -39.03 1.69 -14.15
N VAL A 114 -37.82 2.22 -14.28
CA VAL A 114 -37.08 2.77 -13.13
C VAL A 114 -37.54 4.20 -12.84
N LEU A 115 -37.97 4.48 -11.61
CA LEU A 115 -38.34 5.82 -11.14
C LEU A 115 -37.14 6.57 -10.57
N GLY A 116 -36.32 5.87 -9.80
CA GLY A 116 -35.11 6.38 -9.16
C GLY A 116 -34.02 5.31 -9.07
N SER A 117 -32.79 5.75 -8.88
CA SER A 117 -31.68 4.86 -8.58
C SER A 117 -30.62 5.58 -7.77
N ALA A 118 -29.93 4.85 -6.90
CA ALA A 118 -28.89 5.40 -6.05
C ALA A 118 -27.78 4.41 -5.77
N ARG A 119 -26.61 4.97 -5.46
CA ARG A 119 -25.46 4.20 -5.02
C ARG A 119 -24.56 5.03 -4.10
N PRO A 120 -23.78 4.39 -3.22
CA PRO A 120 -22.63 5.04 -2.62
C PRO A 120 -21.59 5.36 -3.70
N VAL A 121 -20.84 6.46 -3.54
CA VAL A 121 -19.74 6.77 -4.46
C VAL A 121 -18.56 5.84 -4.23
N ASN A 122 -18.24 5.55 -2.97
CA ASN A 122 -17.19 4.65 -2.57
C ASN A 122 -17.62 3.75 -1.42
N PHE A 123 -16.90 2.64 -1.27
CA PHE A 123 -16.86 1.84 -0.06
C PHE A 123 -15.50 1.95 0.63
N PHE A 124 -15.51 1.85 1.95
CA PHE A 124 -14.32 1.92 2.80
C PHE A 124 -14.21 0.69 3.70
N SER A 125 -12.99 0.23 3.94
CA SER A 125 -12.70 -0.89 4.84
C SER A 125 -11.46 -0.62 5.68
N SER A 126 -11.28 -1.36 6.77
CA SER A 126 -10.12 -1.27 7.66
C SER A 126 -9.84 0.15 8.20
N PHE A 127 -10.89 0.95 8.44
CA PHE A 127 -10.77 2.29 9.02
C PHE A 127 -11.00 2.28 10.54
N ALA A 128 -10.42 3.26 11.23
CA ALA A 128 -10.64 3.45 12.66
C ALA A 128 -12.12 3.74 12.95
N GLY A 129 -12.75 2.93 13.79
CA GLY A 129 -14.18 3.00 14.10
C GLY A 129 -15.05 1.99 13.33
N ALA A 130 -14.51 1.26 12.34
CA ALA A 130 -15.27 0.22 11.67
C ALA A 130 -15.60 -0.95 12.63
N PRO A 131 -16.89 -1.33 12.80
CA PRO A 131 -17.31 -2.43 13.67
C PRO A 131 -16.70 -3.79 13.31
N ASP A 132 -16.50 -4.03 12.01
CA ASP A 132 -15.75 -5.16 11.49
C ASP A 132 -14.75 -4.65 10.44
N GLN A 133 -13.46 -4.88 10.67
CA GLN A 133 -12.39 -4.35 9.83
C GLN A 133 -12.31 -5.05 8.46
N SER A 134 -13.02 -6.17 8.27
CA SER A 134 -13.04 -6.95 7.02
C SER A 134 -14.18 -6.59 6.07
N LEU A 135 -15.17 -5.82 6.53
CA LEU A 135 -16.34 -5.43 5.73
C LEU A 135 -16.16 -4.08 5.06
N TRP A 136 -16.98 -3.83 4.03
CA TRP A 136 -16.96 -2.64 3.20
C TRP A 136 -18.17 -1.75 3.47
N TYR A 137 -17.93 -0.57 4.02
CA TYR A 137 -18.96 0.38 4.45
C TYR A 137 -19.15 1.46 3.39
N THR A 138 -20.39 1.79 3.05
CA THR A 138 -20.72 2.92 2.15
C THR A 138 -20.12 4.22 2.67
N SER A 139 -19.86 5.18 1.78
CA SER A 139 -19.22 6.46 2.13
C SER A 139 -19.92 7.16 3.31
N ALA A 140 -21.25 7.29 3.25
CA ALA A 140 -22.04 7.92 4.29
C ALA A 140 -21.94 7.18 5.65
N LEU A 141 -22.01 5.83 5.64
CA LEU A 141 -21.94 5.03 6.86
C LEU A 141 -20.52 5.02 7.45
N ALA A 142 -19.50 4.90 6.60
CA ALA A 142 -18.10 4.94 6.99
C ALA A 142 -17.73 6.29 7.63
N ASN A 143 -18.15 7.40 7.01
CA ASN A 143 -17.96 8.75 7.55
C ASN A 143 -18.65 8.93 8.91
N ALA A 144 -19.89 8.45 9.04
CA ALA A 144 -20.63 8.50 10.30
C ALA A 144 -19.95 7.68 11.42
N LEU A 145 -19.40 6.50 11.11
CA LEU A 145 -18.70 5.63 12.05
C LEU A 145 -17.30 6.14 12.42
N ALA A 146 -16.57 6.70 11.46
CA ALA A 146 -15.23 7.24 11.66
C ALA A 146 -15.23 8.60 12.37
N GLY A 147 -16.36 9.30 12.37
CA GLY A 147 -16.49 10.66 12.92
C GLY A 147 -15.72 11.72 12.12
N LYS A 148 -15.25 11.38 10.92
CA LYS A 148 -14.55 12.27 9.99
C LYS A 148 -14.85 11.88 8.54
N ASP A 149 -14.77 12.86 7.65
CA ASP A 149 -14.85 12.63 6.21
C ASP A 149 -13.58 11.93 5.69
N LEU A 150 -13.76 10.71 5.18
CA LEU A 150 -12.71 9.86 4.62
C LEU A 150 -12.40 10.17 3.15
N ASP A 151 -13.23 10.95 2.45
CA ASP A 151 -13.06 11.30 1.04
C ASP A 151 -13.65 12.66 0.67
N LYS A 152 -12.98 13.73 1.11
CA LYS A 152 -13.38 15.13 0.87
C LYS A 152 -13.53 15.55 -0.59
N ALA A 153 -13.01 14.76 -1.53
CA ALA A 153 -13.01 15.10 -2.94
C ALA A 153 -14.30 14.69 -3.67
N ASN A 154 -15.08 13.75 -3.10
CA ASN A 154 -16.24 13.18 -3.75
C ASN A 154 -17.46 13.25 -2.83
N PRO A 155 -18.68 13.28 -3.41
CA PRO A 155 -19.88 13.13 -2.61
C PRO A 155 -19.97 11.72 -1.99
N ASP A 156 -20.84 11.53 -1.00
CA ASP A 156 -21.09 10.23 -0.40
C ASP A 156 -22.02 9.37 -1.24
N ILE A 157 -23.05 9.98 -1.82
CA ILE A 157 -24.16 9.32 -2.50
C ILE A 157 -24.39 9.95 -3.87
N ILE A 158 -24.65 9.13 -4.89
CA ILE A 158 -25.18 9.57 -6.18
C ILE A 158 -26.63 9.09 -6.30
N ILE A 159 -27.53 10.00 -6.71
CA ILE A 159 -28.94 9.70 -7.01
C ILE A 159 -29.26 10.14 -8.43
N GLN A 160 -29.96 9.28 -9.19
CA GLN A 160 -30.49 9.58 -10.51
C GLN A 160 -32.00 9.38 -10.52
N VAL A 161 -32.72 10.39 -11.01
CA VAL A 161 -34.18 10.40 -11.03
C VAL A 161 -34.67 10.47 -12.46
N ASN A 162 -35.63 9.62 -12.79
CA ASN A 162 -36.19 9.55 -14.13
C ASN A 162 -37.11 10.74 -14.42
N SER A 163 -36.65 11.69 -15.23
CA SER A 163 -37.40 12.87 -15.64
C SER A 163 -38.70 12.57 -16.38
N SER A 164 -38.85 11.35 -16.92
CA SER A 164 -40.01 10.91 -17.69
C SER A 164 -41.07 10.18 -16.85
N GLY A 165 -40.86 10.07 -15.53
CA GLY A 165 -41.86 9.50 -14.63
C GLY A 165 -43.17 10.31 -14.63
N GLY A 166 -44.29 9.65 -14.42
CA GLY A 166 -45.58 10.31 -14.22
C GLY A 166 -45.63 10.96 -12.84
N TRP A 167 -44.95 12.08 -12.63
CA TRP A 167 -44.79 12.67 -11.30
C TRP A 167 -45.98 13.52 -10.85
N ASN A 168 -46.29 13.51 -9.55
CA ASN A 168 -47.09 14.57 -8.95
C ASN A 168 -46.28 15.88 -8.85
N THR A 169 -46.47 16.77 -9.81
CA THR A 169 -45.74 18.04 -9.90
C THR A 169 -46.34 19.19 -9.08
N ARG A 170 -47.51 18.96 -8.46
CA ARG A 170 -48.28 20.01 -7.77
C ARG A 170 -47.75 20.33 -6.37
N GLY A 171 -47.02 19.41 -5.74
CA GLY A 171 -46.52 19.57 -4.37
C GLY A 171 -47.65 19.61 -3.31
N ASP A 172 -48.81 19.03 -3.61
CA ASP A 172 -49.97 18.96 -2.72
C ASP A 172 -49.89 17.77 -1.73
N GLY A 173 -48.89 16.90 -1.89
CA GLY A 173 -48.75 15.67 -1.12
C GLY A 173 -49.90 14.67 -1.37
N MET A 174 -50.58 14.76 -2.51
CA MET A 174 -51.71 13.92 -2.90
C MET A 174 -51.56 13.46 -4.36
N PRO A 175 -50.62 12.55 -4.66
CA PRO A 175 -50.54 11.91 -5.98
C PRO A 175 -51.86 11.22 -6.33
N SER A 176 -52.31 11.37 -7.57
CA SER A 176 -53.46 10.63 -8.09
C SER A 176 -53.09 9.18 -8.44
N GLN A 177 -54.08 8.38 -8.80
CA GLN A 177 -53.92 6.99 -9.28
C GLN A 177 -53.07 6.83 -10.55
N ARG A 178 -52.58 7.93 -11.13
CA ARG A 178 -51.73 7.92 -12.33
C ARG A 178 -50.37 8.59 -12.07
N GLU A 179 -50.10 8.98 -10.83
CA GLU A 179 -48.94 9.78 -10.48
C GLU A 179 -48.11 9.10 -9.40
N TYR A 180 -46.79 9.24 -9.48
CA TYR A 180 -45.84 8.78 -8.48
C TYR A 180 -45.38 9.93 -7.59
N ASP A 181 -45.07 9.60 -6.35
CA ASP A 181 -44.58 10.55 -5.36
C ASP A 181 -43.05 10.67 -5.37
N LEU A 182 -42.53 11.83 -5.77
CA LEU A 182 -41.08 12.04 -5.90
C LEU A 182 -40.36 12.00 -4.54
N ARG A 183 -40.97 12.54 -3.48
CA ARG A 183 -40.37 12.48 -2.14
C ARG A 183 -40.22 11.03 -1.66
N SER A 184 -41.17 10.16 -1.96
CA SER A 184 -41.10 8.73 -1.64
C SER A 184 -39.92 8.04 -2.32
N VAL A 185 -39.72 8.33 -3.62
CA VAL A 185 -38.53 7.87 -4.36
C VAL A 185 -37.25 8.35 -3.67
N PHE A 186 -37.13 9.63 -3.31
CA PHE A 186 -35.92 10.11 -2.62
C PHE A 186 -35.71 9.53 -1.23
N LEU A 187 -36.78 9.28 -0.46
CA LEU A 187 -36.66 8.62 0.84
C LEU A 187 -36.04 7.23 0.69
N HIS A 188 -36.48 6.49 -0.32
CA HIS A 188 -35.97 5.18 -0.68
C HIS A 188 -34.52 5.23 -1.19
N GLU A 189 -34.24 6.09 -2.16
CA GLU A 189 -32.91 6.18 -2.78
C GLU A 189 -31.81 6.63 -1.80
N ILE A 190 -32.13 7.48 -0.83
CA ILE A 190 -31.16 7.84 0.23
C ILE A 190 -30.82 6.63 1.11
N ALA A 191 -31.75 5.71 1.38
CA ALA A 191 -31.46 4.49 2.14
C ALA A 191 -30.44 3.60 1.43
N HIS A 192 -30.57 3.41 0.11
CA HIS A 192 -29.57 2.71 -0.69
C HIS A 192 -28.19 3.37 -0.58
N GLY A 193 -28.12 4.69 -0.73
CA GLY A 193 -26.88 5.46 -0.59
C GLY A 193 -26.24 5.34 0.81
N ILE A 194 -27.07 5.27 1.86
CA ILE A 194 -26.61 5.07 3.24
C ILE A 194 -26.09 3.65 3.47
N GLY A 195 -26.60 2.64 2.77
CA GLY A 195 -26.07 1.27 2.86
C GLY A 195 -27.11 0.17 2.92
N PHE A 196 -28.40 0.47 2.70
CA PHE A 196 -29.41 -0.57 2.42
C PHE A 196 -29.20 -1.12 1.00
N LEU A 197 -28.08 -1.78 0.76
CA LEU A 197 -27.65 -2.19 -0.57
C LEU A 197 -26.65 -3.35 -0.43
N SER A 198 -26.94 -4.46 -1.09
CA SER A 198 -25.99 -5.54 -1.28
C SER A 198 -24.93 -5.16 -2.31
N ASN A 199 -23.69 -5.61 -2.11
CA ASN A 199 -22.63 -5.44 -3.10
C ASN A 199 -22.42 -6.70 -3.97
N ASP A 200 -23.45 -7.54 -4.08
CA ASP A 200 -23.42 -8.74 -4.91
C ASP A 200 -23.42 -8.42 -6.42
N ALA A 201 -22.97 -9.39 -7.20
CA ALA A 201 -23.09 -9.39 -8.65
C ALA A 201 -23.57 -10.76 -9.12
N TYR A 202 -24.45 -10.77 -10.12
CA TYR A 202 -25.03 -11.99 -10.68
C TYR A 202 -24.76 -12.07 -12.18
N ASP A 203 -24.15 -13.17 -12.63
CA ASP A 203 -23.96 -13.46 -14.05
C ASP A 203 -25.05 -14.43 -14.53
N THR A 204 -26.01 -13.91 -15.30
CA THR A 204 -27.11 -14.69 -15.84
C THR A 204 -26.70 -15.70 -16.90
N ASN A 205 -25.54 -15.51 -17.56
CA ASN A 205 -25.09 -16.40 -18.61
C ASN A 205 -24.47 -17.69 -18.04
N PHE A 206 -23.78 -17.57 -16.91
CA PHE A 206 -23.12 -18.70 -16.26
C PHE A 206 -23.87 -19.24 -15.04
N GLY A 207 -24.87 -18.52 -14.52
CA GLY A 207 -25.59 -18.89 -13.30
C GLY A 207 -24.70 -18.85 -12.05
N VAL A 208 -23.72 -17.95 -12.07
CA VAL A 208 -22.72 -17.75 -11.02
C VAL A 208 -22.89 -16.36 -10.45
N ALA A 209 -22.70 -16.20 -9.14
CA ALA A 209 -22.69 -14.90 -8.49
C ALA A 209 -21.37 -14.67 -7.75
N SER A 210 -21.03 -13.40 -7.52
CA SER A 210 -19.89 -12.97 -6.72
C SER A 210 -20.28 -11.94 -5.66
N LEU A 211 -19.50 -11.93 -4.58
CA LEU A 211 -19.58 -10.98 -3.48
C LEU A 211 -18.18 -10.77 -2.90
N ASP A 212 -17.35 -10.09 -3.67
CA ASP A 212 -15.93 -9.97 -3.38
C ASP A 212 -15.65 -9.01 -2.22
N GLN A 213 -16.49 -7.98 -2.06
CA GLN A 213 -16.37 -6.94 -1.05
C GLN A 213 -17.68 -6.88 -0.24
N PRO A 214 -17.90 -7.84 0.68
CA PRO A 214 -19.12 -7.90 1.46
C PRO A 214 -19.28 -6.66 2.35
N THR A 215 -20.49 -6.13 2.37
CA THR A 215 -20.92 -5.01 3.20
C THR A 215 -21.51 -5.51 4.52
N PRO A 216 -21.77 -4.62 5.50
CA PRO A 216 -22.59 -4.96 6.66
C PRO A 216 -23.96 -5.53 6.26
N TYR A 217 -24.59 -5.01 5.20
CA TYR A 217 -25.87 -5.52 4.69
C TYR A 217 -25.78 -7.01 4.35
N ASP A 218 -24.74 -7.39 3.61
CA ASP A 218 -24.49 -8.78 3.20
C ASP A 218 -24.16 -9.70 4.38
N ALA A 219 -23.51 -9.17 5.42
CA ALA A 219 -23.21 -9.91 6.63
C ALA A 219 -24.45 -10.13 7.51
N TYR A 220 -25.45 -9.25 7.44
CA TYR A 220 -26.73 -9.43 8.14
C TYR A 220 -27.76 -10.24 7.34
N ALA A 221 -27.67 -10.27 6.02
CA ALA A 221 -28.47 -11.13 5.16
C ALA A 221 -28.09 -12.61 5.36
N GLN A 222 -29.07 -13.44 5.68
CA GLN A 222 -28.88 -14.87 5.95
C GLN A 222 -29.79 -15.75 5.10
N THR A 223 -29.25 -16.90 4.73
CA THR A 223 -30.04 -18.02 4.20
C THR A 223 -30.92 -18.63 5.29
N ILE A 224 -31.88 -19.48 4.89
CA ILE A 224 -32.81 -20.13 5.83
C ILE A 224 -32.11 -20.99 6.90
N ASP A 225 -30.96 -21.57 6.58
CA ASP A 225 -30.10 -22.34 7.49
C ASP A 225 -29.14 -21.46 8.32
N GLY A 226 -29.24 -20.13 8.19
CA GLY A 226 -28.52 -19.15 9.03
C GLY A 226 -27.11 -18.80 8.56
N LYS A 227 -26.68 -19.26 7.38
CA LYS A 227 -25.40 -18.82 6.79
C LYS A 227 -25.52 -17.36 6.36
N ARG A 228 -24.50 -16.55 6.63
CA ARG A 228 -24.45 -15.17 6.14
C ARG A 228 -24.11 -15.16 4.66
N LEU A 229 -24.70 -14.24 3.90
CA LEU A 229 -24.39 -14.09 2.48
C LEU A 229 -22.91 -13.79 2.26
N ALA A 230 -22.31 -12.96 3.13
CA ALA A 230 -20.89 -12.62 3.15
C ALA A 230 -19.93 -13.84 3.27
N ASP A 231 -20.40 -14.95 3.83
CA ASP A 231 -19.59 -16.16 4.10
C ASP A 231 -19.66 -17.20 2.99
N LEU A 232 -20.58 -17.05 2.03
CA LEU A 232 -20.70 -18.00 0.94
C LEU A 232 -19.47 -17.91 0.00
N PRO A 233 -19.11 -19.01 -0.69
CA PRO A 233 -18.03 -18.98 -1.66
C PRO A 233 -18.30 -17.96 -2.77
N THR A 234 -17.27 -17.22 -3.18
CA THR A 234 -17.34 -16.23 -4.27
C THR A 234 -16.14 -16.40 -5.21
N PRO A 235 -16.35 -16.37 -6.54
CA PRO A 235 -17.63 -16.54 -7.23
C PRO A 235 -18.16 -17.98 -7.11
N SER A 236 -19.48 -18.19 -7.04
CA SER A 236 -20.06 -19.55 -7.00
C SER A 236 -21.53 -19.67 -7.43
N ASN A 237 -21.92 -20.89 -7.77
CA ASN A 237 -23.33 -21.27 -7.98
C ASN A 237 -24.12 -21.31 -6.66
N GLU A 238 -23.47 -21.62 -5.54
CA GLU A 238 -24.12 -21.62 -4.21
C GLU A 238 -24.58 -20.21 -3.86
N LEU A 239 -23.74 -19.20 -4.10
CA LEU A 239 -24.12 -17.81 -3.92
C LEU A 239 -25.27 -17.42 -4.86
N ALA A 240 -25.21 -17.79 -6.15
CA ALA A 240 -26.29 -17.50 -7.11
C ALA A 240 -27.66 -18.07 -6.68
N GLN A 241 -27.65 -19.29 -6.15
CA GLN A 241 -28.86 -19.91 -5.58
C GLN A 241 -29.35 -19.14 -4.34
N ALA A 242 -28.45 -18.69 -3.46
CA ALA A 242 -28.81 -17.86 -2.32
C ALA A 242 -29.46 -16.53 -2.72
N LEU A 243 -28.98 -15.87 -3.78
CA LEU A 243 -29.55 -14.59 -4.26
C LEU A 243 -30.95 -14.73 -4.89
N THR A 244 -31.38 -15.96 -5.22
CA THR A 244 -32.67 -16.29 -5.85
C THR A 244 -33.56 -17.19 -4.98
N ALA A 245 -33.17 -17.36 -3.70
CA ALA A 245 -33.89 -18.11 -2.69
C ALA A 245 -34.17 -17.21 -1.48
N PRO A 246 -35.17 -17.54 -0.62
CA PRO A 246 -35.52 -16.70 0.52
C PRO A 246 -34.32 -16.36 1.42
N LEU A 247 -34.03 -15.07 1.52
CA LEU A 247 -33.07 -14.51 2.48
C LEU A 247 -33.81 -13.76 3.60
N PHE A 248 -33.18 -13.70 4.75
CA PHE A 248 -33.72 -13.09 5.96
C PHE A 248 -32.68 -12.21 6.65
N TRP A 249 -33.13 -11.10 7.20
CA TRP A 249 -32.27 -10.23 8.00
C TRP A 249 -32.08 -10.76 9.42
N SER A 250 -30.84 -10.73 9.91
CA SER A 250 -30.45 -11.33 11.20
C SER A 250 -30.15 -10.34 12.32
N GLY A 251 -30.29 -9.04 12.07
CA GLY A 251 -30.00 -7.99 13.04
C GLY A 251 -31.06 -7.90 14.15
N ALA A 252 -30.60 -7.76 15.39
CA ALA A 252 -31.44 -7.84 16.57
C ALA A 252 -32.43 -6.68 16.68
N ASN A 253 -32.05 -5.47 16.23
CA ASN A 253 -32.94 -4.32 16.26
C ASN A 253 -34.08 -4.51 15.25
N ALA A 254 -33.77 -4.93 14.03
CA ALA A 254 -34.77 -5.16 12.99
C ALA A 254 -35.70 -6.33 13.30
N ILE A 255 -35.18 -7.43 13.88
CA ILE A 255 -36.02 -8.53 14.38
C ILE A 255 -37.02 -8.02 15.42
N LYS A 256 -36.56 -7.18 16.35
CA LYS A 256 -37.44 -6.58 17.37
C LYS A 256 -38.48 -5.65 16.76
N ALA A 257 -38.08 -4.81 15.79
CA ALA A 257 -39.00 -3.92 15.06
C ALA A 257 -40.06 -4.71 14.29
N ASN A 258 -39.69 -5.86 13.74
CA ASN A 258 -40.58 -6.76 13.00
C ASN A 258 -41.26 -7.82 13.90
N GLY A 259 -41.62 -7.46 15.13
CA GLY A 259 -42.41 -8.31 16.02
C GLY A 259 -41.73 -9.60 16.48
N GLY A 260 -40.39 -9.65 16.50
CA GLY A 260 -39.60 -10.83 16.86
C GLY A 260 -39.35 -11.80 15.70
N VAL A 261 -39.78 -11.46 14.47
CA VAL A 261 -39.61 -12.29 13.27
C VAL A 261 -38.50 -11.70 12.41
N LYS A 262 -37.62 -12.55 11.85
CA LYS A 262 -36.60 -12.10 10.89
C LYS A 262 -37.26 -11.46 9.66
N PRO A 263 -36.94 -10.20 9.32
CA PRO A 263 -37.45 -9.57 8.11
C PRO A 263 -37.06 -10.36 6.86
N LYS A 264 -38.01 -10.61 5.96
CA LYS A 264 -37.77 -11.30 4.70
C LYS A 264 -37.25 -10.30 3.66
N LEU A 265 -36.17 -10.66 2.96
CA LEU A 265 -35.59 -9.84 1.90
C LEU A 265 -36.19 -10.21 0.55
N TYR A 266 -36.18 -9.26 -0.39
CA TYR A 266 -36.67 -9.45 -1.74
C TYR A 266 -35.68 -10.26 -2.56
N THR A 267 -36.01 -11.54 -2.76
CA THR A 267 -35.21 -12.49 -3.55
C THR A 267 -36.14 -13.20 -4.53
N PRO A 268 -36.56 -12.52 -5.61
CA PRO A 268 -37.40 -13.14 -6.63
C PRO A 268 -36.72 -14.35 -7.28
N LEU A 269 -37.52 -15.25 -7.86
CA LEU A 269 -37.03 -16.46 -8.53
C LEU A 269 -36.05 -16.15 -9.68
N ARG A 270 -36.20 -14.97 -10.30
CA ARG A 270 -35.27 -14.45 -11.29
C ARG A 270 -34.55 -13.26 -10.66
N TYR A 271 -33.23 -13.29 -10.66
CA TYR A 271 -32.43 -12.18 -10.17
C TYR A 271 -32.73 -10.89 -10.98
N GLU A 272 -32.99 -9.81 -10.26
CA GLU A 272 -33.32 -8.48 -10.76
C GLU A 272 -32.17 -7.51 -10.37
N PRO A 273 -31.34 -7.09 -11.33
CA PRO A 273 -30.23 -6.18 -11.06
C PRO A 273 -30.70 -4.91 -10.35
N GLY A 274 -30.03 -4.57 -9.24
CA GLY A 274 -30.34 -3.41 -8.42
C GLY A 274 -31.60 -3.51 -7.56
N SER A 275 -32.25 -4.68 -7.55
CA SER A 275 -33.42 -4.93 -6.71
C SER A 275 -33.31 -6.17 -5.85
N SER A 276 -32.95 -7.31 -6.43
CA SER A 276 -32.71 -8.55 -5.68
C SER A 276 -31.72 -8.31 -4.53
N THR A 277 -32.00 -8.94 -3.39
CA THR A 277 -31.32 -8.86 -2.09
C THR A 277 -31.34 -7.49 -1.41
N SER A 278 -31.41 -6.40 -2.16
CA SER A 278 -31.29 -5.02 -1.67
C SER A 278 -32.61 -4.36 -1.28
N HIS A 279 -33.67 -5.15 -1.08
CA HIS A 279 -35.00 -4.69 -0.69
C HIS A 279 -35.63 -5.61 0.36
N LEU A 280 -36.65 -5.10 1.06
CA LEU A 280 -37.62 -5.90 1.79
C LEU A 280 -38.58 -6.59 0.80
N ASP A 281 -39.02 -7.79 1.17
CA ASP A 281 -39.92 -8.59 0.32
C ASP A 281 -41.24 -7.86 0.02
N GLU A 282 -41.45 -7.52 -1.25
CA GLU A 282 -42.63 -6.81 -1.77
C GLU A 282 -43.96 -7.40 -1.27
N ALA A 283 -44.13 -8.72 -1.37
CA ALA A 283 -45.38 -9.40 -0.99
C ALA A 283 -45.66 -9.33 0.52
N THR A 284 -44.61 -9.19 1.33
CA THR A 284 -44.70 -9.12 2.79
C THR A 284 -44.90 -7.68 3.26
N PHE A 285 -44.18 -6.70 2.69
CA PHE A 285 -44.04 -5.37 3.26
C PHE A 285 -44.76 -4.24 2.51
N SER A 286 -45.21 -4.43 1.27
CA SER A 286 -45.91 -3.38 0.49
C SER A 286 -47.14 -2.79 1.19
N LYS A 287 -47.79 -3.60 2.05
CA LYS A 287 -48.99 -3.18 2.81
C LYS A 287 -48.72 -2.96 4.30
N SER A 288 -47.45 -2.83 4.69
CA SER A 288 -47.04 -2.68 6.09
C SER A 288 -47.08 -1.23 6.60
N GLY A 289 -47.53 -0.28 5.77
CA GLY A 289 -47.62 1.13 6.15
C GLY A 289 -46.24 1.78 6.17
N LEU A 290 -45.74 2.14 7.35
CA LEU A 290 -44.45 2.84 7.46
C LEU A 290 -43.25 1.98 7.02
N ASP A 291 -43.36 0.65 7.09
CA ASP A 291 -42.26 -0.26 6.77
C ASP A 291 -42.21 -0.68 5.28
N SER A 292 -43.04 -0.07 4.41
CA SER A 292 -43.02 -0.35 2.96
C SER A 292 -41.91 0.39 2.22
N VAL A 293 -41.21 1.35 2.83
CA VAL A 293 -40.28 2.24 2.11
C VAL A 293 -39.23 1.51 1.30
N MET A 294 -38.71 0.38 1.78
CA MET A 294 -37.71 -0.43 1.06
C MET A 294 -38.28 -1.63 0.33
N THR A 295 -39.55 -1.60 -0.09
CA THR A 295 -40.03 -2.53 -1.13
C THR A 295 -39.55 -2.06 -2.51
N PRO A 296 -39.31 -2.97 -3.47
CA PRO A 296 -38.70 -2.62 -4.76
C PRO A 296 -39.61 -1.79 -5.68
N ASN A 297 -40.93 -1.78 -5.44
CA ASN A 297 -41.87 -1.02 -6.27
C ASN A 297 -42.51 0.12 -5.49
N LEU A 298 -42.79 1.21 -6.20
CA LEU A 298 -43.69 2.28 -5.77
C LEU A 298 -44.89 2.33 -6.72
N ASP A 299 -46.08 2.04 -6.22
CA ASP A 299 -47.31 2.06 -7.01
C ASP A 299 -47.83 3.50 -7.24
N PRO A 300 -48.59 3.77 -8.33
CA PRO A 300 -49.21 5.07 -8.54
C PRO A 300 -50.16 5.45 -7.40
N GLY A 301 -49.99 6.66 -6.85
CA GLY A 301 -50.74 7.14 -5.69
C GLY A 301 -50.20 6.67 -4.33
N GLU A 302 -49.18 5.80 -4.31
CA GLU A 302 -48.51 5.38 -3.09
C GLU A 302 -47.61 6.48 -2.53
N ILE A 303 -47.52 6.55 -1.19
CA ILE A 303 -46.75 7.56 -0.48
C ILE A 303 -46.01 6.91 0.68
N PHE A 304 -44.69 7.09 0.71
CA PHE A 304 -43.85 6.85 1.86
C PHE A 304 -43.78 8.14 2.70
N ALA A 305 -44.25 8.05 3.95
CA ALA A 305 -44.26 9.20 4.85
C ALA A 305 -42.86 9.50 5.41
N GLU A 306 -42.18 8.44 5.85
CA GLU A 306 -40.87 8.44 6.50
C GLU A 306 -40.23 7.05 6.36
N PRO A 307 -38.93 6.87 6.61
CA PRO A 307 -38.23 5.58 6.47
C PRO A 307 -38.91 4.39 7.17
N GLY A 308 -39.61 4.62 8.28
CA GLY A 308 -40.26 3.58 9.07
C GLY A 308 -39.33 2.92 10.10
N PRO A 309 -39.89 2.34 11.18
CA PRO A 309 -39.10 1.75 12.25
C PRO A 309 -38.23 0.57 11.79
N LEU A 310 -38.68 -0.24 10.83
CA LEU A 310 -37.93 -1.41 10.37
C LEU A 310 -36.66 -1.02 9.61
N LEU A 311 -36.77 -0.11 8.63
CA LEU A 311 -35.61 0.40 7.89
C LEU A 311 -34.59 1.04 8.83
N LEU A 312 -35.05 1.88 9.77
CA LEU A 312 -34.16 2.52 10.74
C LEU A 312 -33.46 1.50 11.64
N ALA A 313 -34.16 0.45 12.05
CA ALA A 313 -33.57 -0.62 12.83
C ALA A 313 -32.52 -1.42 12.06
N MET A 314 -32.73 -1.67 10.75
CA MET A 314 -31.74 -2.33 9.89
C MET A 314 -30.50 -1.46 9.68
N ILE A 315 -30.66 -0.14 9.50
CA ILE A 315 -29.53 0.80 9.43
C ILE A 315 -28.75 0.84 10.74
N GLU A 316 -29.42 0.77 11.89
CA GLU A 316 -28.78 0.70 13.20
C GLU A 316 -28.04 -0.62 13.41
N ASP A 317 -28.60 -1.75 12.96
CA ASP A 317 -27.89 -3.04 12.96
C ASP A 317 -26.57 -2.94 12.19
N MET A 318 -26.55 -2.29 11.01
CA MET A 318 -25.34 -2.10 10.20
C MET A 318 -24.26 -1.21 10.84
N ARG A 319 -24.58 -0.47 11.90
CA ARG A 319 -23.61 0.29 12.72
C ARG A 319 -22.93 -0.57 13.78
N SER A 320 -23.40 -1.80 13.97
CA SER A 320 -22.86 -2.77 14.92
C SER A 320 -22.11 -3.89 14.20
N LYS A 321 -21.27 -4.61 14.95
CA LYS A 321 -20.60 -5.80 14.41
C LYS A 321 -21.65 -6.90 14.14
N PRO A 322 -21.75 -7.44 12.92
CA PRO A 322 -22.75 -8.45 12.60
C PRO A 322 -22.52 -9.75 13.39
N PRO A 323 -23.55 -10.59 13.55
CA PRO A 323 -23.44 -11.91 14.14
C PRO A 323 -22.29 -12.69 13.50
N VAL A 324 -21.59 -13.51 14.29
CA VAL A 324 -20.52 -14.37 13.76
C VAL A 324 -21.09 -15.36 12.76
N GLY A 325 -20.32 -15.66 11.71
CA GLY A 325 -20.70 -16.65 10.73
C GLY A 325 -20.68 -18.05 11.33
N ILE A 326 -21.38 -18.97 10.66
CA ILE A 326 -21.44 -20.37 11.05
C ILE A 326 -20.47 -21.14 10.17
N ALA A 327 -19.56 -21.90 10.79
CA ALA A 327 -18.69 -22.81 10.06
C ALA A 327 -19.52 -23.94 9.44
N THR A 328 -19.39 -24.14 8.13
CA THR A 328 -20.12 -25.20 7.41
C THR A 328 -19.30 -26.48 7.25
N GLY A 329 -18.01 -26.44 7.59
CA GLY A 329 -17.09 -27.57 7.54
C GLY A 329 -15.76 -27.25 8.20
N LEU A 330 -14.88 -28.24 8.30
CA LEU A 330 -13.51 -28.02 8.77
C LEU A 330 -12.76 -27.07 7.83
N PRO A 331 -11.82 -26.25 8.34
CA PRO A 331 -10.95 -25.49 7.47
C PRO A 331 -10.09 -26.45 6.64
N LEU A 332 -9.87 -26.11 5.37
CA LEU A 332 -8.89 -26.82 4.55
C LEU A 332 -7.47 -26.43 4.98
N VAL A 333 -6.47 -27.12 4.44
CA VAL A 333 -5.07 -26.87 4.76
C VAL A 333 -4.64 -25.43 4.40
N PRO A 334 -3.91 -24.71 5.29
CA PRO A 334 -3.25 -23.46 4.94
C PRO A 334 -2.29 -23.64 3.76
N ARG A 335 -2.18 -22.61 2.90
CA ARG A 335 -1.41 -22.70 1.65
C ARG A 335 -0.10 -21.93 1.73
N ASN A 336 0.81 -22.18 0.80
CA ASN A 336 2.06 -21.42 0.60
C ASN A 336 2.85 -21.20 1.90
N VAL A 337 2.91 -22.22 2.77
CA VAL A 337 3.54 -22.11 4.08
C VAL A 337 5.06 -22.08 3.94
N GLN A 338 5.70 -21.02 4.43
CA GLN A 338 7.14 -20.79 4.37
C GLN A 338 7.71 -20.34 5.70
N ALA A 339 9.01 -20.57 5.90
CA ALA A 339 9.75 -20.14 7.08
C ALA A 339 11.04 -19.40 6.65
N PHE A 340 11.11 -18.11 6.95
CA PHE A 340 12.28 -17.29 6.66
C PHE A 340 13.19 -17.20 7.89
N THR A 341 14.49 -17.19 7.65
CA THR A 341 15.51 -17.11 8.70
C THR A 341 15.60 -15.71 9.30
N ALA A 342 15.82 -15.64 10.61
CA ALA A 342 16.09 -14.40 11.36
C ALA A 342 17.01 -14.72 12.55
N ASP A 343 17.48 -13.68 13.26
CA ASP A 343 18.31 -13.88 14.46
C ASP A 343 17.49 -14.48 15.59
N SER A 344 17.89 -15.67 16.04
CA SER A 344 17.27 -16.40 17.15
C SER A 344 15.75 -16.55 16.99
N SER A 345 15.27 -16.54 15.74
CA SER A 345 13.85 -16.54 15.39
C SER A 345 13.64 -17.01 13.94
N ALA A 346 12.38 -17.28 13.59
CA ALA A 346 11.95 -17.53 12.22
C ALA A 346 10.65 -16.78 11.94
N LEU A 347 10.51 -16.22 10.73
CA LEU A 347 9.26 -15.61 10.27
C LEU A 347 8.48 -16.63 9.45
N ILE A 348 7.31 -17.03 9.95
CA ILE A 348 6.43 -17.99 9.29
C ILE A 348 5.39 -17.23 8.49
N THR A 349 5.24 -17.57 7.21
CA THR A 349 4.23 -16.97 6.33
C THR A 349 3.37 -18.06 5.73
N PHE A 350 2.11 -17.76 5.49
CA PHE A 350 1.16 -18.67 4.85
C PHE A 350 -0.01 -17.87 4.27
N ASP A 351 -0.70 -18.50 3.32
CA ASP A 351 -1.99 -18.04 2.82
C ASP A 351 -3.12 -18.80 3.52
N PRO A 352 -4.28 -18.16 3.75
CA PRO A 352 -5.46 -18.84 4.27
C PRO A 352 -5.92 -20.04 3.41
N PRO A 353 -6.69 -20.97 4.01
CA PRO A 353 -7.37 -22.04 3.29
C PRO A 353 -8.28 -21.49 2.19
N VAL A 354 -8.48 -22.24 1.11
CA VAL A 354 -9.37 -21.81 0.00
C VAL A 354 -10.81 -21.62 0.45
N ASN A 355 -11.26 -22.39 1.45
CA ASN A 355 -12.60 -22.30 2.02
C ASN A 355 -12.66 -21.37 3.24
N LEU A 356 -11.75 -20.38 3.37
CA LEU A 356 -11.69 -19.46 4.52
C LEU A 356 -13.07 -18.88 4.90
N ARG A 357 -13.86 -18.46 3.89
CA ARG A 357 -15.18 -17.87 4.10
C ARG A 357 -16.16 -18.87 4.73
N THR A 358 -16.32 -20.06 4.16
CA THR A 358 -17.28 -21.03 4.70
C THR A 358 -16.78 -21.74 5.96
N ALA A 359 -15.45 -21.83 6.14
CA ALA A 359 -14.85 -22.43 7.32
C ALA A 359 -14.89 -21.52 8.55
N GLN A 360 -15.03 -20.20 8.40
CA GLN A 360 -15.00 -19.25 9.54
C GLN A 360 -13.77 -19.48 10.43
N VAL A 361 -12.58 -19.39 9.84
CA VAL A 361 -11.32 -19.63 10.57
C VAL A 361 -11.18 -18.61 11.71
N SER A 362 -11.05 -19.14 12.92
CA SER A 362 -10.96 -18.38 14.17
C SER A 362 -9.51 -18.13 14.61
N GLU A 363 -8.60 -19.05 14.31
CA GLU A 363 -7.17 -18.91 14.61
C GLU A 363 -6.32 -19.84 13.73
N TYR A 364 -5.03 -19.53 13.64
CA TYR A 364 -3.99 -20.39 13.08
C TYR A 364 -3.05 -20.83 14.21
N ILE A 365 -2.64 -22.10 14.20
CA ILE A 365 -1.71 -22.65 15.19
C ILE A 365 -0.42 -23.05 14.48
N ILE A 366 0.68 -22.43 14.88
CA ILE A 366 2.02 -22.68 14.37
C ILE A 366 2.76 -23.54 15.38
N LYS A 367 3.11 -24.76 15.01
CA LYS A 367 3.85 -25.70 15.87
C LYS A 367 5.29 -25.83 15.42
N ASN A 368 6.22 -25.66 16.33
CA ASN A 368 7.63 -26.01 16.13
C ASN A 368 7.78 -27.52 16.28
N LEU A 369 8.05 -28.24 15.18
CA LEU A 369 8.16 -29.70 15.21
C LEU A 369 9.36 -30.22 16.01
N LYS A 370 10.35 -29.36 16.29
CA LYS A 370 11.54 -29.74 17.06
C LYS A 370 11.31 -29.64 18.57
N THR A 371 10.62 -28.60 19.02
CA THR A 371 10.41 -28.34 20.46
C THR A 371 9.02 -28.73 20.94
N GLY A 372 8.06 -28.93 20.03
CA GLY A 372 6.65 -29.16 20.32
C GLY A 372 5.87 -27.90 20.71
N VAL A 373 6.53 -26.74 20.82
CA VAL A 373 5.91 -25.47 21.23
C VAL A 373 4.97 -24.96 20.14
N GLU A 374 3.79 -24.52 20.54
CA GLU A 374 2.76 -23.97 19.67
C GLU A 374 2.58 -22.46 19.91
N LYS A 375 2.25 -21.74 18.83
CA LYS A 375 1.94 -20.31 18.85
C LYS A 375 0.67 -20.06 18.04
N SER A 376 -0.36 -19.50 18.67
CA SER A 376 -1.56 -19.05 17.98
C SER A 376 -1.35 -17.69 17.32
N ALA A 377 -2.03 -17.47 16.20
CA ALA A 377 -2.10 -16.21 15.48
C ALA A 377 -3.45 -16.04 14.77
N LEU A 378 -3.89 -14.80 14.56
CA LEU A 378 -5.10 -14.51 13.79
C LEU A 378 -4.82 -14.38 12.29
N SER A 379 -3.56 -14.09 11.92
CA SER A 379 -3.14 -13.88 10.55
C SER A 379 -1.64 -14.17 10.36
N SER A 380 -1.24 -14.26 9.10
CA SER A 380 0.16 -14.29 8.64
C SER A 380 0.63 -12.85 8.39
N PRO A 381 1.92 -12.51 8.61
CA PRO A 381 3.02 -13.40 9.02
C PRO A 381 3.17 -13.53 10.55
N VAL A 382 3.87 -14.57 11.01
CA VAL A 382 4.05 -14.90 12.44
C VAL A 382 5.53 -15.09 12.78
N VAL A 383 6.05 -14.29 13.72
CA VAL A 383 7.42 -14.46 14.24
C VAL A 383 7.43 -15.54 15.33
N VAL A 384 8.26 -16.57 15.17
CA VAL A 384 8.58 -17.56 16.21
C VAL A 384 9.96 -17.24 16.78
N SER A 385 10.02 -16.76 18.02
CA SER A 385 11.24 -16.33 18.72
C SER A 385 11.84 -17.41 19.62
N GLY A 386 13.04 -17.17 20.15
CA GLY A 386 13.69 -18.06 21.12
C GLY A 386 14.34 -19.30 20.49
N LEU A 387 14.63 -19.25 19.19
CA LEU A 387 15.32 -20.31 18.47
C LEU A 387 16.83 -20.18 18.65
N LYS A 388 17.55 -21.30 18.53
CA LYS A 388 19.01 -21.31 18.59
C LYS A 388 19.60 -21.16 17.19
N ASN A 389 20.48 -20.17 17.01
CA ASN A 389 21.20 -19.98 15.74
C ASN A 389 22.04 -21.22 15.37
N GLY A 390 22.08 -21.54 14.08
CA GLY A 390 22.77 -22.72 13.54
C GLY A 390 22.02 -24.04 13.71
N VAL A 391 20.83 -24.05 14.32
CA VAL A 391 19.99 -25.24 14.48
C VAL A 391 18.88 -25.25 13.44
N SER A 392 18.68 -26.38 12.76
CA SER A 392 17.58 -26.57 11.81
C SER A 392 16.23 -26.79 12.51
N TYR A 393 15.22 -26.05 12.08
CA TYR A 393 13.83 -26.11 12.56
C TYR A 393 12.84 -26.28 11.40
N THR A 394 11.72 -26.94 11.68
CA THR A 394 10.58 -27.09 10.77
C THR A 394 9.31 -26.76 11.54
N PHE A 395 8.33 -26.15 10.87
CA PHE A 395 7.07 -25.75 11.48
C PHE A 395 5.88 -26.33 10.74
N THR A 396 4.81 -26.63 11.47
CA THR A 396 3.49 -26.89 10.88
C THR A 396 2.53 -25.75 11.16
N VAL A 397 1.65 -25.47 10.22
CA VAL A 397 0.55 -24.52 10.37
C VAL A 397 -0.76 -25.25 10.14
N VAL A 398 -1.69 -25.12 11.09
CA VAL A 398 -3.10 -25.56 10.96
C VAL A 398 -4.02 -24.37 11.12
N ALA A 399 -5.16 -24.40 10.43
CA ALA A 399 -6.27 -23.48 10.64
C ALA A 399 -7.31 -24.11 11.57
N LYS A 400 -7.94 -23.32 12.42
CA LYS A 400 -8.93 -23.77 13.41
C LYS A 400 -10.23 -22.99 13.30
N ASN A 401 -11.35 -23.69 13.44
CA ASN A 401 -12.68 -23.11 13.65
C ASN A 401 -13.41 -23.81 14.80
N THR A 402 -14.71 -23.54 14.93
CA THR A 402 -15.58 -24.16 15.94
C THR A 402 -15.78 -25.67 15.76
N LEU A 403 -15.57 -26.21 14.55
CA LEU A 403 -15.74 -27.63 14.22
C LEU A 403 -14.45 -28.43 14.43
N GLY A 404 -13.28 -27.79 14.37
CA GLY A 404 -12.00 -28.44 14.63
C GLY A 404 -10.81 -27.82 13.89
N LEU A 405 -9.79 -28.65 13.67
CA LEU A 405 -8.55 -28.29 13.00
C LEU A 405 -8.53 -28.78 11.55
N SER A 406 -7.84 -28.04 10.69
CA SER A 406 -7.45 -28.50 9.36
C SER A 406 -6.36 -29.58 9.43
N GLU A 407 -6.08 -30.20 8.27
CA GLU A 407 -4.79 -30.85 8.06
C GLU A 407 -3.63 -29.83 8.19
N ALA A 408 -2.45 -30.33 8.55
CA ALA A 408 -1.27 -29.52 8.78
C ALA A 408 -0.45 -29.31 7.51
N ALA A 409 -0.11 -28.06 7.20
CA ALA A 409 0.91 -27.75 6.19
C ALA A 409 2.27 -27.55 6.85
N THR A 410 3.33 -28.13 6.27
CA THR A 410 4.68 -28.13 6.84
C THR A 410 5.61 -27.22 6.03
N THR A 411 6.40 -26.38 6.70
CA THR A 411 7.40 -25.54 6.06
C THR A 411 8.58 -26.37 5.55
N LYS A 412 9.37 -25.81 4.63
CA LYS A 412 10.77 -26.26 4.48
C LYS A 412 11.55 -25.96 5.77
N ALA A 413 12.67 -26.66 5.97
CA ALA A 413 13.54 -26.41 7.11
C ALA A 413 14.18 -25.00 7.01
N THR A 414 14.31 -24.32 8.15
CA THR A 414 15.00 -23.03 8.27
C THR A 414 16.04 -23.09 9.37
N ILE A 415 17.16 -22.38 9.19
CA ILE A 415 18.27 -22.30 10.13
C ILE A 415 18.42 -20.83 10.52
N PRO A 416 17.97 -20.43 11.74
CA PRO A 416 18.23 -19.10 12.29
C PRO A 416 19.72 -18.78 12.30
N GLN A 417 20.07 -17.52 12.01
CA GLN A 417 21.45 -17.05 11.93
C GLN A 417 21.60 -15.75 12.69
N ALA A 418 22.76 -15.54 13.31
CA ALA A 418 23.04 -14.29 14.01
C ALA A 418 22.87 -13.12 13.06
N GLY A 419 22.18 -12.07 13.52
CA GLY A 419 22.01 -10.86 12.74
C GLY A 419 23.36 -10.19 12.49
N TRP A 420 23.46 -9.48 11.37
CA TRP A 420 24.61 -8.65 11.08
C TRP A 420 24.76 -7.58 12.18
N LYS A 421 25.97 -7.48 12.74
CA LYS A 421 26.33 -6.42 13.68
C LYS A 421 27.17 -5.38 12.97
N SER A 422 26.75 -4.13 13.02
CA SER A 422 27.53 -2.99 12.53
C SER A 422 28.28 -2.32 13.68
N THR A 423 29.44 -1.76 13.38
CA THR A 423 30.24 -0.94 14.30
C THR A 423 30.79 0.26 13.55
N VAL A 424 30.90 1.41 14.21
CA VAL A 424 31.52 2.61 13.61
C VAL A 424 33.03 2.40 13.49
N LEU A 425 33.56 2.47 12.26
CA LEU A 425 34.99 2.32 11.97
C LEU A 425 35.81 3.56 12.36
N ASP A 426 35.31 4.74 12.00
CA ASP A 426 35.94 6.01 12.32
C ASP A 426 34.89 7.10 12.61
N ASN A 427 34.79 7.51 13.87
CA ASN A 427 33.84 8.55 14.27
C ASN A 427 34.30 9.98 13.89
N GLY A 428 35.58 10.14 13.51
CA GLY A 428 36.14 11.41 13.08
C GLY A 428 35.85 11.75 11.62
N ALA A 429 35.63 10.74 10.77
CA ALA A 429 35.45 10.88 9.33
C ALA A 429 33.98 10.79 8.92
N ASP A 430 33.63 11.41 7.80
CA ASP A 430 32.31 11.22 7.17
C ASP A 430 32.26 10.02 6.20
N GLY A 431 33.39 9.53 5.71
CA GLY A 431 33.46 8.36 4.84
C GLY A 431 32.70 8.57 3.54
N LYS A 432 32.81 9.77 2.93
CA LYS A 432 31.96 10.20 1.80
C LYS A 432 32.08 9.28 0.58
N SER A 433 33.29 8.82 0.30
CA SER A 433 33.60 7.77 -0.67
C SER A 433 34.27 6.63 0.07
N VAL A 434 33.92 5.38 -0.26
CA VAL A 434 34.45 4.17 0.39
C VAL A 434 34.74 3.10 -0.65
N ALA A 435 35.92 2.52 -0.59
CA ALA A 435 36.24 1.27 -1.29
C ALA A 435 36.83 0.26 -0.30
N SER A 436 36.65 -1.02 -0.62
CA SER A 436 37.20 -2.11 0.19
C SER A 436 37.91 -3.13 -0.68
N ALA A 437 38.92 -3.78 -0.09
CA ALA A 437 39.66 -4.87 -0.71
C ALA A 437 40.07 -5.90 0.35
N THR A 438 40.40 -7.10 -0.10
CA THR A 438 41.16 -8.05 0.73
C THR A 438 42.64 -7.83 0.46
N PHE A 439 43.36 -7.37 1.48
CA PHE A 439 44.79 -7.07 1.44
C PHE A 439 45.53 -7.89 2.49
N ASN A 440 46.55 -8.62 2.06
CA ASN A 440 47.31 -9.58 2.87
C ASN A 440 46.41 -10.58 3.63
N GLY A 441 45.33 -11.03 2.98
CA GLY A 441 44.34 -11.95 3.55
C GLY A 441 43.42 -11.32 4.61
N LYS A 442 43.42 -9.99 4.75
CA LYS A 442 42.58 -9.26 5.71
C LYS A 442 41.80 -8.12 5.03
N PRO A 443 40.66 -7.68 5.60
CA PRO A 443 39.96 -6.52 5.09
C PRO A 443 40.80 -5.23 5.17
N ALA A 444 40.75 -4.45 4.09
CA ALA A 444 41.24 -3.08 4.03
C ALA A 444 40.15 -2.19 3.45
N ILE A 445 39.97 -1.00 4.03
CA ILE A 445 38.94 -0.03 3.63
C ILE A 445 39.61 1.33 3.44
N ALA A 446 39.55 1.87 2.23
CA ALA A 446 39.94 3.25 1.96
C ALA A 446 38.69 4.12 1.91
N TYR A 447 38.77 5.31 2.49
CA TYR A 447 37.65 6.22 2.55
C TYR A 447 38.10 7.68 2.60
N THR A 448 37.31 8.56 2.00
CA THR A 448 37.54 10.00 2.07
C THR A 448 36.87 10.60 3.31
N ASP A 449 37.58 11.52 3.95
CA ASP A 449 37.10 12.37 5.03
C ASP A 449 37.03 13.80 4.51
N THR A 450 35.87 14.21 4.02
CA THR A 450 35.74 15.52 3.36
C THR A 450 35.80 16.69 4.34
N LYS A 451 35.66 16.42 5.65
CA LYS A 451 35.83 17.41 6.71
C LYS A 451 37.28 17.85 6.87
N SER A 452 38.22 16.90 6.80
CA SER A 452 39.66 17.18 6.86
C SER A 452 40.31 17.28 5.49
N GLY A 453 39.63 16.84 4.42
CA GLY A 453 40.19 16.78 3.07
C GLY A 453 41.16 15.61 2.88
N ASP A 454 41.04 14.55 3.68
CA ASP A 454 41.96 13.42 3.70
C ASP A 454 41.40 12.18 2.99
N LEU A 455 42.26 11.45 2.29
CA LEU A 455 42.06 10.04 2.00
C LEU A 455 42.67 9.18 3.12
N LYS A 456 41.88 8.31 3.72
CA LYS A 456 42.30 7.43 4.83
C LYS A 456 42.23 5.97 4.42
N LEU A 457 43.10 5.15 5.02
CA LEU A 457 43.11 3.70 4.89
C LEU A 457 43.02 3.06 6.27
N ALA A 458 42.02 2.19 6.46
CA ALA A 458 41.88 1.32 7.61
C ALA A 458 42.24 -0.11 7.21
N THR A 459 43.24 -0.72 7.87
CA THR A 459 43.59 -2.14 7.69
C THR A 459 43.28 -2.93 8.96
N PHE A 460 42.69 -4.12 8.80
CA PHE A 460 42.36 -4.98 9.93
C PHE A 460 43.45 -6.01 10.18
N ASP A 461 43.97 -6.10 11.40
CA ASP A 461 45.00 -7.09 11.74
C ASP A 461 44.41 -8.45 12.21
N GLY A 462 43.08 -8.53 12.34
CA GLY A 462 42.38 -9.67 12.92
C GLY A 462 41.77 -9.38 14.30
N LYS A 463 42.15 -8.27 14.93
CA LYS A 463 41.64 -7.82 16.24
C LYS A 463 41.24 -6.35 16.23
N VAL A 464 42.06 -5.48 15.63
CA VAL A 464 41.86 -4.03 15.62
C VAL A 464 42.03 -3.46 14.22
N TRP A 465 41.35 -2.34 13.97
CA TRP A 465 41.53 -1.54 12.77
C TRP A 465 42.63 -0.51 12.99
N LYS A 466 43.67 -0.55 12.15
CA LYS A 466 44.72 0.46 12.10
C LYS A 466 44.37 1.47 11.01
N LYS A 467 44.23 2.74 11.39
CA LYS A 467 43.90 3.85 10.47
C LYS A 467 45.12 4.70 10.19
N VAL A 468 45.35 5.06 8.93
CA VAL A 468 46.40 5.99 8.48
C VAL A 468 45.84 6.94 7.43
N THR A 469 46.35 8.16 7.37
CA THR A 469 46.08 9.06 6.24
C THR A 469 47.01 8.66 5.08
N VAL A 470 46.41 8.35 3.94
CA VAL A 470 47.09 8.01 2.68
C VAL A 470 47.61 9.28 2.03
N ASP A 471 46.70 10.20 1.70
CA ASP A 471 46.99 11.46 1.01
C ASP A 471 45.93 12.52 1.39
N GLY A 472 46.14 13.78 1.02
CA GLY A 472 45.17 14.86 1.21
C GLY A 472 45.75 16.11 1.86
N ALA A 473 44.85 16.99 2.31
CA ALA A 473 45.16 18.38 2.64
C ALA A 473 46.42 18.56 3.51
N GLY A 474 47.33 19.45 3.07
CA GLY A 474 48.58 19.73 3.78
C GLY A 474 49.65 18.64 3.68
N GLY A 475 49.52 17.70 2.73
CA GLY A 475 50.51 16.66 2.48
C GLY A 475 51.87 17.17 1.99
N THR A 476 52.92 16.39 2.28
CA THR A 476 54.29 16.60 1.81
C THR A 476 54.90 15.27 1.32
N SER A 477 56.11 15.30 0.75
CA SER A 477 56.84 14.08 0.34
C SER A 477 56.11 13.23 -0.72
N GLY A 478 55.61 13.89 -1.76
CA GLY A 478 54.90 13.25 -2.89
C GLY A 478 53.38 13.18 -2.72
N ARG A 479 52.89 13.43 -1.50
CA ARG A 479 51.48 13.67 -1.21
C ARG A 479 51.04 15.03 -1.78
N THR A 480 49.76 15.16 -2.13
CA THR A 480 49.19 16.45 -2.51
C THR A 480 48.98 17.33 -1.28
N SER A 481 49.03 18.65 -1.46
CA SER A 481 48.58 19.61 -0.45
C SER A 481 47.08 19.88 -0.50
N HIS A 482 46.39 19.38 -1.54
CA HIS A 482 44.98 19.63 -1.82
C HIS A 482 44.07 18.59 -1.15
N SER A 483 42.79 18.97 -0.98
CA SER A 483 41.80 18.08 -0.38
C SER A 483 41.42 16.94 -1.32
N ILE A 484 41.15 15.74 -0.78
CA ILE A 484 40.60 14.61 -1.55
C ILE A 484 39.09 14.49 -1.29
N ASN A 485 38.28 14.66 -2.33
CA ASN A 485 36.83 14.49 -2.28
C ASN A 485 36.28 13.55 -3.38
N SER A 486 37.16 12.95 -4.18
CA SER A 486 36.81 12.08 -5.29
C SER A 486 36.33 10.69 -4.83
N PRO A 487 35.69 9.93 -5.72
CA PRO A 487 35.62 8.47 -5.61
C PRO A 487 37.02 7.84 -5.49
N VAL A 488 37.10 6.73 -4.75
CA VAL A 488 38.34 5.97 -4.57
C VAL A 488 38.15 4.57 -5.13
N SER A 489 39.17 4.02 -5.79
CA SER A 489 39.18 2.61 -6.18
C SER A 489 40.39 1.88 -5.61
N LEU A 490 40.17 0.60 -5.29
CA LEU A 490 41.18 -0.29 -4.74
C LEU A 490 41.32 -1.55 -5.59
N CYS A 491 42.55 -1.93 -5.87
CA CYS A 491 42.87 -3.22 -6.46
C CYS A 491 44.15 -3.77 -5.82
N VAL A 492 44.31 -5.08 -5.87
CA VAL A 492 45.38 -5.78 -5.16
C VAL A 492 46.00 -6.81 -6.10
N ASN A 493 47.32 -6.85 -6.18
CA ASN A 493 48.03 -7.96 -6.80
C ASN A 493 49.06 -8.58 -5.84
N GLY A 494 49.68 -9.67 -6.28
CA GLY A 494 50.50 -10.53 -5.43
C GLY A 494 49.65 -11.53 -4.63
N SER A 495 50.31 -12.35 -3.83
CA SER A 495 49.68 -13.46 -3.11
C SER A 495 50.09 -13.51 -1.63
N GLY A 496 49.25 -14.17 -0.83
CA GLY A 496 49.49 -14.34 0.60
C GLY A 496 49.62 -13.01 1.32
N THR A 497 50.76 -12.80 1.99
CA THR A 497 51.08 -11.59 2.77
C THR A 497 52.07 -10.65 2.08
N LYS A 498 52.40 -10.91 0.81
CA LYS A 498 53.29 -10.09 -0.01
C LYS A 498 52.50 -9.42 -1.14
N GLN A 499 51.33 -8.88 -0.80
CA GLN A 499 50.49 -8.17 -1.76
C GLN A 499 50.87 -6.69 -1.82
N LEU A 500 50.57 -6.06 -2.96
CA LEU A 500 50.61 -4.62 -3.13
C LEU A 500 49.17 -4.09 -3.26
N LEU A 501 48.83 -3.10 -2.45
CA LEU A 501 47.55 -2.40 -2.54
C LEU A 501 47.73 -1.18 -3.44
N HIS A 502 46.87 -1.08 -4.44
CA HIS A 502 46.78 0.02 -5.39
C HIS A 502 45.59 0.88 -5.03
N ILE A 503 45.81 2.20 -4.90
CA ILE A 503 44.79 3.16 -4.47
C ILE A 503 44.73 4.30 -5.48
N PHE A 504 43.62 4.46 -6.17
CA PHE A 504 43.40 5.55 -7.13
C PHE A 504 42.35 6.52 -6.60
N TYR A 505 42.64 7.81 -6.75
CA TYR A 505 41.86 8.92 -6.22
C TYR A 505 42.29 10.19 -6.95
N SER A 506 41.54 11.27 -6.80
CA SER A 506 41.88 12.55 -7.42
C SER A 506 41.80 13.66 -6.40
N ASP A 507 42.67 14.67 -6.54
CA ASP A 507 42.58 15.85 -5.69
C ASP A 507 41.56 16.85 -6.21
N ALA A 508 40.99 17.63 -5.30
CA ALA A 508 39.85 18.50 -5.58
C ALA A 508 40.23 19.81 -6.28
N THR A 509 41.52 20.12 -6.44
CA THR A 509 41.99 21.43 -6.90
C THR A 509 42.61 21.34 -8.28
N ASP A 510 43.65 20.53 -8.42
CA ASP A 510 44.32 20.29 -9.69
C ASP A 510 43.51 19.32 -10.55
N LYS A 511 42.65 18.52 -9.90
CA LYS A 511 41.76 17.53 -10.53
C LYS A 511 42.53 16.39 -11.22
N ASP A 512 43.74 16.17 -10.75
CA ASP A 512 44.63 15.12 -11.19
C ASP A 512 44.18 13.75 -10.70
N LEU A 513 44.22 12.74 -11.57
CA LEU A 513 44.11 11.35 -11.16
C LEU A 513 45.43 10.93 -10.52
N ARG A 514 45.41 10.72 -9.22
CA ARG A 514 46.54 10.30 -8.40
C ARG A 514 46.49 8.81 -8.11
N TYR A 515 47.66 8.25 -7.83
CA TYR A 515 47.83 6.84 -7.53
C TYR A 515 48.83 6.66 -6.40
N ALA A 516 48.43 5.89 -5.39
CA ALA A 516 49.28 5.45 -4.29
C ALA A 516 49.42 3.94 -4.28
N THR A 517 50.63 3.45 -4.05
CA THR A 517 50.88 2.04 -3.73
C THR A 517 51.19 1.87 -2.25
N TYR A 518 50.70 0.79 -1.66
CA TYR A 518 50.96 0.45 -0.27
C TYR A 518 51.36 -1.01 -0.12
N ASN A 519 52.56 -1.25 0.40
CA ASN A 519 53.11 -2.58 0.62
C ASN A 519 52.89 -3.11 2.06
N GLY A 520 52.04 -2.45 2.84
CA GLY A 520 51.83 -2.73 4.27
C GLY A 520 52.76 -1.95 5.21
N LYS A 521 53.72 -1.18 4.68
CA LYS A 521 54.67 -0.38 5.47
C LYS A 521 54.75 1.07 5.02
N SER A 522 54.90 1.31 3.72
CA SER A 522 55.14 2.64 3.16
C SER A 522 54.24 2.90 1.95
N PHE A 523 53.97 4.18 1.71
CA PHE A 523 53.28 4.66 0.51
C PHE A 523 54.27 5.19 -0.52
N VAL A 524 53.96 5.00 -1.80
CA VAL A 524 54.62 5.67 -2.93
C VAL A 524 53.54 6.29 -3.79
N PHE A 525 53.74 7.54 -4.21
CA PHE A 525 52.75 8.36 -4.91
C PHE A 525 53.22 8.74 -6.31
N GLU A 526 52.29 8.82 -7.24
CA GLU A 526 52.49 9.39 -8.57
C GLU A 526 51.19 10.00 -9.10
N VAL A 527 51.30 10.90 -10.08
CA VAL A 527 50.17 11.38 -10.86
C VAL A 527 50.04 10.53 -12.11
N VAL A 528 48.84 10.00 -12.35
CA VAL A 528 48.50 9.19 -13.52
C VAL A 528 48.14 10.11 -14.68
N ASP A 529 47.19 11.03 -14.51
CA ASP A 529 46.67 11.90 -15.57
C ASP A 529 46.10 13.22 -14.99
N GLY A 530 45.75 14.21 -15.83
CA GLY A 530 45.16 15.51 -15.42
C GLY A 530 46.14 16.69 -15.42
N ASP A 531 47.38 16.49 -14.97
CA ASP A 531 48.45 17.51 -14.99
C ASP A 531 49.29 17.41 -16.29
N GLY A 532 48.58 17.31 -17.41
CA GLY A 532 49.15 17.49 -18.74
C GLY A 532 49.34 18.97 -19.09
N PRO A 533 50.23 19.31 -20.05
CA PRO A 533 50.45 20.70 -20.46
C PRO A 533 49.26 21.30 -21.23
N ILE A 534 48.47 20.47 -21.90
CA ILE A 534 47.26 20.84 -22.66
C ILE A 534 46.25 19.68 -22.65
N VAL A 535 45.00 19.95 -23.00
CA VAL A 535 43.97 18.93 -23.22
C VAL A 535 44.37 18.07 -24.42
N ASN A 536 44.51 16.75 -24.23
CA ASN A 536 44.76 15.81 -25.32
C ASN A 536 43.42 15.41 -25.95
N ASN A 537 43.19 15.82 -27.18
CA ASN A 537 41.90 15.65 -27.85
C ASN A 537 41.57 14.16 -28.03
N TYR A 538 40.30 13.76 -27.85
CA TYR A 538 39.87 12.37 -28.02
C TYR A 538 40.15 11.79 -29.42
N GLU A 539 40.32 12.63 -30.44
CA GLU A 539 40.66 12.21 -31.82
C GLU A 539 42.15 11.89 -32.02
N ASP A 540 43.02 12.25 -31.07
CA ASP A 540 44.46 12.02 -31.17
C ASP A 540 44.79 10.52 -30.98
N LEU A 541 45.34 9.89 -32.02
CA LEU A 541 45.73 8.46 -32.00
C LEU A 541 46.78 8.14 -30.92
N LYS A 542 47.68 9.09 -30.64
CA LYS A 542 48.70 8.95 -29.60
C LYS A 542 48.22 9.67 -28.35
N ARG A 543 47.81 8.90 -27.35
CA ARG A 543 47.40 9.45 -26.07
C ARG A 543 48.58 9.75 -25.14
N VAL A 544 48.52 10.89 -24.47
CA VAL A 544 49.47 11.38 -23.47
C VAL A 544 48.69 11.95 -22.29
N ARG A 545 49.39 12.36 -21.22
CA ARG A 545 48.75 13.07 -20.10
C ARG A 545 47.99 14.29 -20.61
N THR A 546 46.73 14.41 -20.23
CA THR A 546 45.83 15.49 -20.60
C THR A 546 45.76 16.53 -19.49
N SER A 547 45.46 17.80 -19.83
CA SER A 547 45.12 18.85 -18.85
C SER A 547 43.63 18.85 -18.47
N SER A 548 42.93 17.74 -18.68
CA SER A 548 41.49 17.61 -18.45
C SER A 548 41.16 17.37 -16.98
N ASP A 549 39.94 17.72 -16.57
CA ASP A 549 39.35 17.23 -15.32
C ASP A 549 39.12 15.71 -15.39
N VAL A 550 39.90 14.96 -14.62
CA VAL A 550 39.82 13.49 -14.50
C VAL A 550 39.46 13.06 -13.07
N SER A 551 38.77 13.94 -12.34
CA SER A 551 38.51 13.76 -10.90
C SER A 551 37.22 13.00 -10.55
N VAL A 552 36.40 12.69 -11.56
CA VAL A 552 34.99 12.29 -11.34
C VAL A 552 34.82 10.83 -10.96
N THR A 553 35.39 9.88 -11.71
CA THR A 553 35.28 8.44 -11.42
C THR A 553 36.53 7.69 -11.83
N ASN A 554 36.81 6.59 -11.13
CA ASN A 554 37.85 5.65 -11.50
C ASN A 554 37.54 4.23 -11.01
N ALA A 555 38.07 3.24 -11.70
CA ALA A 555 38.04 1.83 -11.29
C ALA A 555 39.32 1.15 -11.73
N CYS A 556 39.92 0.34 -10.87
CA CYS A 556 41.21 -0.28 -11.16
C CYS A 556 41.17 -1.80 -11.12
N VAL A 557 42.07 -2.39 -11.91
CA VAL A 557 42.36 -3.82 -11.97
C VAL A 557 43.86 -4.00 -11.82
N ALA A 558 44.27 -4.92 -10.96
CA ALA A 558 45.67 -5.28 -10.80
C ALA A 558 45.84 -6.78 -11.12
N THR A 559 46.81 -7.07 -11.99
CA THR A 559 47.18 -8.43 -12.38
C THR A 559 48.63 -8.72 -11.99
N ALA A 560 49.10 -9.93 -12.26
CA ALA A 560 50.52 -10.26 -12.09
C ALA A 560 51.44 -9.44 -13.00
N ASN A 561 50.93 -8.95 -14.13
CA ASN A 561 51.73 -8.30 -15.18
C ASN A 561 51.72 -6.77 -15.09
N GLY A 562 50.80 -6.18 -14.32
CA GLY A 562 50.65 -4.74 -14.21
C GLY A 562 49.35 -4.30 -13.56
N VAL A 563 49.16 -2.99 -13.51
CA VAL A 563 47.95 -2.33 -13.02
C VAL A 563 47.32 -1.51 -14.14
N GLN A 564 46.00 -1.53 -14.20
CA GLN A 564 45.20 -0.74 -15.12
C GLN A 564 44.17 0.05 -14.33
N VAL A 565 43.97 1.32 -14.68
CA VAL A 565 42.90 2.16 -14.16
C VAL A 565 42.09 2.69 -15.32
N PHE A 566 40.77 2.64 -15.17
CA PHE A 566 39.79 3.24 -16.05
C PHE A 566 39.22 4.46 -15.35
N TYR A 567 39.01 5.56 -16.07
CA TYR A 567 38.57 6.82 -15.50
C TYR A 567 37.89 7.70 -16.53
N ARG A 568 36.99 8.56 -16.05
CA ARG A 568 36.30 9.52 -16.89
C ARG A 568 37.12 10.80 -17.06
N ASP A 569 37.26 11.26 -18.30
CA ASP A 569 37.62 12.64 -18.61
C ASP A 569 36.33 13.45 -18.73
N GLU A 570 36.06 14.25 -17.69
CA GLU A 570 34.87 15.08 -17.56
C GLU A 570 34.86 16.24 -18.56
N SER A 571 36.04 16.71 -18.98
CA SER A 571 36.15 17.84 -19.90
C SER A 571 35.71 17.47 -21.31
N GLN A 572 35.89 16.19 -21.70
CA GLN A 572 35.56 15.72 -23.04
C GLN A 572 34.35 14.79 -23.10
N GLY A 573 33.97 14.20 -21.97
CA GLY A 573 32.83 13.29 -21.89
C GLY A 573 33.18 11.82 -22.11
N ILE A 574 34.45 11.45 -22.05
CA ILE A 574 34.98 10.18 -22.56
C ILE A 574 35.50 9.27 -21.44
N LEU A 575 35.53 7.96 -21.72
CA LEU A 575 36.12 6.97 -20.84
C LEU A 575 37.53 6.64 -21.31
N LEU A 576 38.51 6.84 -20.42
CA LEU A 576 39.92 6.56 -20.66
C LEU A 576 40.38 5.34 -19.86
N GLY A 577 41.45 4.73 -20.35
CA GLY A 577 42.22 3.70 -19.66
C GLY A 577 43.69 4.08 -19.57
N ALA A 578 44.34 3.77 -18.46
CA ALA A 578 45.79 3.87 -18.31
C ALA A 578 46.36 2.57 -17.75
N VAL A 579 47.41 2.05 -18.38
CA VAL A 579 48.08 0.79 -18.01
C VAL A 579 49.52 1.06 -17.62
N LYS A 580 49.97 0.42 -16.54
CA LYS A 580 51.38 0.43 -16.10
C LYS A 580 51.89 -1.00 -15.89
N THR A 581 52.97 -1.33 -16.60
CA THR A 581 53.66 -2.63 -16.51
C THR A 581 55.05 -2.43 -15.91
N GLY A 582 55.30 -3.03 -14.75
CA GLY A 582 56.56 -2.86 -14.01
C GLY A 582 56.87 -1.39 -13.70
N THR A 583 58.06 -0.93 -14.07
CA THR A 583 58.51 0.47 -13.88
C THR A 583 58.33 1.34 -15.12
N ASN A 584 57.66 0.84 -16.16
CA ASN A 584 57.43 1.61 -17.39
C ASN A 584 56.49 2.81 -17.11
N PRO A 585 56.57 3.88 -17.92
CA PRO A 585 55.59 4.96 -17.90
C PRO A 585 54.17 4.44 -18.17
N TRP A 586 53.17 5.21 -17.73
CA TRP A 586 51.77 4.95 -18.07
C TRP A 586 51.54 5.02 -19.58
N VAL A 587 50.77 4.07 -20.09
CA VAL A 587 50.28 4.03 -21.47
C VAL A 587 48.78 4.24 -21.44
N TYR A 588 48.29 5.18 -22.24
CA TYR A 588 46.90 5.64 -22.22
C TYR A 588 46.14 5.13 -23.44
N GLU A 589 44.85 4.86 -23.25
CA GLU A 589 43.93 4.44 -24.29
C GLU A 589 42.58 5.15 -24.15
N LEU A 590 41.90 5.36 -25.29
CA LEU A 590 40.49 5.72 -25.31
C LEU A 590 39.67 4.43 -25.27
N VAL A 591 38.82 4.27 -24.26
CA VAL A 591 38.00 3.09 -24.07
C VAL A 591 36.67 3.27 -24.81
N ASP A 592 35.93 4.33 -24.49
CA ASP A 592 34.62 4.63 -25.09
C ASP A 592 34.28 6.14 -25.04
N GLY A 593 33.20 6.54 -25.71
CA GLY A 593 32.67 7.91 -25.68
C GLY A 593 33.11 8.80 -26.83
N ASP A 594 33.46 8.25 -28.01
CA ASP A 594 33.84 9.09 -29.14
C ASP A 594 32.64 9.81 -29.77
N ARG A 595 32.90 10.99 -30.35
CA ARG A 595 31.86 11.79 -31.03
C ARG A 595 31.56 11.32 -32.46
N LYS A 596 32.12 10.19 -32.89
CA LYS A 596 31.97 9.58 -34.22
C LYS A 596 31.64 8.11 -34.05
N THR A 597 30.61 7.59 -34.73
CA THR A 597 30.16 6.20 -34.57
C THR A 597 31.15 5.20 -35.18
N ASP A 598 32.19 4.82 -34.44
CA ASP A 598 33.18 3.78 -34.83
C ASP A 598 33.09 2.55 -33.89
N GLY A 599 31.87 2.15 -33.54
CA GLY A 599 31.61 1.02 -32.63
C GLY A 599 31.64 1.38 -31.14
N ARG A 600 31.54 2.67 -30.83
CA ARG A 600 31.56 3.27 -29.49
C ARG A 600 30.32 4.14 -29.26
N SER A 601 30.05 4.47 -28.00
CA SER A 601 28.89 5.26 -27.57
C SER A 601 29.03 6.72 -27.97
N THR A 602 28.05 7.27 -28.69
CA THR A 602 27.95 8.72 -28.93
C THR A 602 27.28 9.39 -27.73
N GLY A 603 28.07 9.96 -26.81
CA GLY A 603 27.54 10.64 -25.62
C GLY A 603 28.49 10.60 -24.43
N ASP A 604 28.07 11.21 -23.32
CA ASP A 604 28.83 11.18 -22.07
C ASP A 604 28.83 9.78 -21.44
N VAL A 605 30.00 9.27 -21.08
CA VAL A 605 30.19 7.93 -20.50
C VAL A 605 30.93 7.95 -19.16
N GLY A 606 30.63 7.03 -18.24
CA GLY A 606 31.46 6.77 -17.05
C GLY A 606 31.21 7.67 -15.85
N PHE A 607 29.97 8.09 -15.60
CA PHE A 607 29.60 8.77 -14.35
C PHE A 607 29.62 7.83 -13.13
N HIS A 608 29.44 6.54 -13.37
CA HIS A 608 29.73 5.45 -12.45
C HIS A 608 30.50 4.36 -13.18
N LEU A 609 31.47 3.75 -12.50
CA LEU A 609 32.41 2.84 -13.13
C LEU A 609 32.81 1.72 -12.17
N GLN A 610 32.87 0.50 -12.67
CA GLN A 610 33.43 -0.64 -11.97
C GLN A 610 34.24 -1.51 -12.94
N ALA A 611 35.34 -2.08 -12.45
CA ALA A 611 36.17 -2.98 -13.21
C ALA A 611 36.47 -4.26 -12.40
N ILE A 612 36.52 -5.39 -13.09
CA ILE A 612 36.79 -6.71 -12.52
C ILE A 612 37.64 -7.55 -13.48
N PHE A 613 38.44 -8.44 -12.93
CA PHE A 613 39.30 -9.36 -13.67
C PHE A 613 39.01 -10.79 -13.28
N ASP A 614 38.73 -11.65 -14.26
CA ASP A 614 38.37 -13.05 -14.03
C ASP A 614 39.55 -14.03 -14.02
N GLY A 615 40.78 -13.52 -14.23
CA GLY A 615 41.99 -14.32 -14.42
C GLY A 615 42.52 -14.31 -15.86
N SER A 616 41.71 -13.87 -16.83
CA SER A 616 42.04 -13.82 -18.25
C SER A 616 41.60 -12.52 -18.92
N LYS A 617 40.41 -12.02 -18.58
CA LYS A 617 39.78 -10.84 -19.17
C LYS A 617 39.46 -9.79 -18.11
N THR A 618 39.66 -8.54 -18.50
CA THR A 618 39.17 -7.38 -17.77
C THR A 618 37.80 -7.01 -18.29
N TYR A 619 36.82 -6.92 -17.38
CA TYR A 619 35.48 -6.42 -17.65
C TYR A 619 35.34 -5.04 -17.02
N VAL A 620 34.85 -4.09 -17.81
CA VAL A 620 34.58 -2.72 -17.36
C VAL A 620 33.10 -2.46 -17.59
N VAL A 621 32.43 -1.97 -16.55
CA VAL A 621 31.00 -1.64 -16.57
C VAL A 621 30.84 -0.19 -16.18
N TYR A 622 30.12 0.56 -16.99
CA TYR A 622 29.87 1.99 -16.80
C TYR A 622 28.49 2.37 -17.31
N ASP A 623 28.01 3.51 -16.85
CA ASP A 623 26.80 4.16 -17.37
C ASP A 623 27.14 5.10 -18.53
N SER A 624 26.14 5.36 -19.38
CA SER A 624 26.24 6.33 -20.47
C SER A 624 24.95 7.10 -20.66
N VAL A 625 25.06 8.35 -21.08
CA VAL A 625 23.94 9.16 -21.56
C VAL A 625 23.86 8.97 -23.07
N VAL A 626 22.98 8.08 -23.50
CA VAL A 626 22.69 7.89 -24.92
C VAL A 626 21.71 8.97 -25.35
N THR A 627 22.13 9.90 -26.21
CA THR A 627 21.17 10.69 -26.99
C THR A 627 20.53 9.75 -28.01
N LEU A 628 19.27 9.39 -27.80
CA LEU A 628 18.44 8.67 -28.77
C LEU A 628 18.15 9.53 -30.01
#